data_AF-A0A8J7PDE8-F1
#
_entry.id   AF-A0A8J7PDE8-F1
#
_cell.length_a   1.000
_cell.length_b   1.000
_cell.length_c   1.000
_cell.angle_alpha   90.00
_cell.angle_beta   90.00
_cell.angle_gamma   90.00
#
_symmetry.space_group_name_H-M   'P 1'
#
loop_
_entity.id
_entity.type
_entity.pdbx_description
1 polymer ?
#
loop_
_entity_poly.entity_id
_entity_poly.type
_entity_poly.pdbx_seq_one_letter_code
_entity_poly.pdbx_strand_id
1 'polypeptide(L)'
;MYTAKMRIIGLRERPWVRKSTQHALGRFCRDEESGIYFEESMNAEHRDSICQALAWVPAPLVEIARELGLTMTSCSGLTPAGNSATTYADFNSRSKDGISPHIVMGGPSLEPDFILPHLVHELSHLYFSSLPSRLRGLWIDLLARQERDEQGIETAEVTKYAQSFKSSFLACRLAESASDYCCGDASLKSYAAESFCETVACLVCPWYLDNLCSVDLAERRLVLAQMGLHLAPVRASLVA
;
A
#
# COMPACT_ATOMS: atom_id res chain seq x y z
N MET A 1 -32.70 -15.37 -7.76
CA MET A 1 -31.93 -14.22 -7.24
C MET A 1 -30.46 -14.60 -7.27
N TYR A 2 -29.67 -14.04 -8.18
CA TYR A 2 -28.24 -14.34 -8.33
C TYR A 2 -27.46 -13.60 -7.23
N THR A 3 -27.03 -14.32 -6.21
CA THR A 3 -26.19 -13.77 -5.13
C THR A 3 -24.78 -13.50 -5.66
N ALA A 4 -24.37 -12.25 -5.67
CA ALA A 4 -23.05 -11.76 -6.05
C ALA A 4 -21.93 -12.21 -5.06
N LYS A 5 -21.73 -13.52 -4.92
CA LYS A 5 -20.73 -14.14 -4.02
C LYS A 5 -19.40 -14.46 -4.70
N MET A 6 -19.40 -14.47 -6.03
CA MET A 6 -18.23 -14.85 -6.82
C MET A 6 -17.98 -13.85 -7.93
N ARG A 7 -16.72 -13.48 -8.13
CA ARG A 7 -16.23 -12.72 -9.27
C ARG A 7 -15.36 -13.63 -10.12
N ILE A 8 -15.56 -13.54 -11.43
CA ILE A 8 -14.67 -14.17 -12.40
C ILE A 8 -13.94 -13.03 -13.10
N ILE A 9 -12.62 -12.97 -12.92
CA ILE A 9 -11.78 -11.91 -13.46
C ILE A 9 -10.96 -12.49 -14.62
N GLY A 10 -11.20 -11.98 -15.82
CA GLY A 10 -10.41 -12.27 -17.01
C GLY A 10 -9.66 -11.03 -17.50
N LEU A 11 -9.07 -11.15 -18.69
CA LEU A 11 -8.31 -10.06 -19.32
C LEU A 11 -9.19 -8.86 -19.69
N ARG A 12 -10.50 -9.06 -19.84
CA ARG A 12 -11.43 -7.95 -20.11
C ARG A 12 -11.56 -7.05 -18.89
N GLU A 13 -11.62 -7.64 -17.71
CA GLU A 13 -11.73 -6.94 -16.42
C GLU A 13 -10.37 -6.40 -15.95
N ARG A 14 -9.26 -6.99 -16.41
CA ARG A 14 -7.89 -6.57 -16.10
C ARG A 14 -7.01 -6.53 -17.35
N PRO A 15 -7.16 -5.51 -18.21
CA PRO A 15 -6.35 -5.38 -19.42
C PRO A 15 -4.87 -5.12 -19.13
N TRP A 16 -4.55 -4.68 -17.91
CA TRP A 16 -3.18 -4.46 -17.45
C TRP A 16 -2.42 -5.76 -17.14
N VAL A 17 -3.12 -6.91 -17.02
CA VAL A 17 -2.48 -8.19 -16.69
C VAL A 17 -1.54 -8.65 -17.81
N ARG A 18 -0.33 -9.05 -17.42
CA ARG A 18 0.70 -9.63 -18.29
C ARG A 18 1.02 -11.05 -17.82
N LYS A 19 1.92 -11.75 -18.53
CA LYS A 19 2.33 -13.12 -18.19
C LYS A 19 2.76 -13.28 -16.72
N SER A 20 3.49 -12.30 -16.16
CA SER A 20 3.95 -12.32 -14.77
C SER A 20 2.84 -12.06 -13.73
N THR A 21 1.67 -11.57 -14.15
CA THR A 21 0.56 -11.20 -13.25
C THR A 21 -0.71 -12.02 -13.50
N GLN A 22 -0.59 -13.21 -14.10
CA GLN A 22 -1.74 -14.07 -14.41
C GLN A 22 -2.48 -14.57 -13.16
N HIS A 23 -1.81 -14.59 -12.00
CA HIS A 23 -2.41 -14.90 -10.70
C HIS A 23 -3.51 -13.90 -10.29
N ALA A 24 -3.54 -12.71 -10.89
CA ALA A 24 -4.62 -11.75 -10.72
C ALA A 24 -5.87 -12.11 -11.56
N LEU A 25 -5.89 -13.22 -12.28
CA LEU A 25 -7.07 -13.70 -13.01
C LEU A 25 -7.63 -14.95 -12.32
N GLY A 26 -8.91 -15.22 -12.50
CA GLY A 26 -9.53 -16.44 -11.97
C GLY A 26 -10.84 -16.18 -11.22
N ARG A 27 -11.15 -17.07 -10.29
CA ARG A 27 -12.39 -17.07 -9.53
C ARG A 27 -12.11 -16.59 -8.11
N PHE A 28 -12.85 -15.59 -7.68
CA PHE A 28 -12.69 -14.99 -6.37
C PHE A 28 -14.02 -14.98 -5.62
N CYS A 29 -14.00 -15.50 -4.40
CA CYS A 29 -15.16 -15.58 -3.52
C CYS A 29 -15.16 -14.43 -2.54
N ARG A 30 -16.30 -13.77 -2.39
CA ARG A 30 -16.46 -12.70 -1.42
C ARG A 30 -16.49 -13.26 -0.01
N ASP A 31 -15.68 -12.70 0.85
CA ASP A 31 -15.81 -12.83 2.29
C ASP A 31 -16.84 -11.82 2.80
N GLU A 32 -17.88 -12.29 3.50
CA GLU A 32 -19.04 -11.45 3.84
C GLU A 32 -18.73 -10.42 4.93
N GLU A 33 -17.81 -10.74 5.84
CA GLU A 33 -17.43 -9.85 6.95
C GLU A 33 -16.51 -8.74 6.46
N SER A 34 -15.44 -9.09 5.78
CA SER A 34 -14.49 -8.10 5.24
C SER A 34 -15.00 -7.43 3.97
N GLY A 35 -15.91 -8.06 3.22
CA GLY A 35 -16.38 -7.58 1.92
C GLY A 35 -15.35 -7.70 0.78
N ILE A 36 -14.17 -8.28 1.06
CA ILE A 36 -13.06 -8.49 0.12
C ILE A 36 -13.22 -9.83 -0.61
N TYR A 37 -12.67 -9.93 -1.82
CA TYR A 37 -12.73 -11.16 -2.61
C TYR A 37 -11.40 -11.93 -2.51
N PHE A 38 -11.44 -13.18 -2.08
CA PHE A 38 -10.27 -14.06 -2.01
C PHE A 38 -10.31 -15.09 -3.13
N GLU A 39 -9.16 -15.52 -3.64
CA GLU A 39 -9.09 -16.61 -4.62
C GLU A 39 -9.80 -17.86 -4.07
N GLU A 40 -10.61 -18.50 -4.91
CA GLU A 40 -11.43 -19.67 -4.54
C GLU A 40 -10.59 -20.80 -3.92
N SER A 41 -9.35 -20.98 -4.39
CA SER A 41 -8.39 -21.99 -3.94
C SER A 41 -7.35 -21.47 -2.94
N MET A 42 -7.52 -20.26 -2.40
CA MET A 42 -6.58 -19.71 -1.42
C MET A 42 -6.49 -20.62 -0.20
N ASN A 43 -5.28 -20.79 0.34
CA ASN A 43 -5.08 -21.52 1.60
C ASN A 43 -5.97 -20.90 2.70
N ALA A 44 -6.75 -21.75 3.38
CA ALA A 44 -7.70 -21.32 4.38
C ALA A 44 -7.03 -20.62 5.58
N GLU A 45 -5.89 -21.12 6.07
CA GLU A 45 -5.15 -20.52 7.18
C GLU A 45 -4.63 -19.13 6.80
N HIS A 46 -4.11 -18.96 5.57
CA HIS A 46 -3.68 -17.64 5.09
C HIS A 46 -4.86 -16.67 5.00
N ARG A 47 -5.99 -17.13 4.47
CA ARG A 47 -7.21 -16.32 4.37
C ARG A 47 -7.68 -15.89 5.76
N ASP A 48 -7.73 -16.82 6.72
CA ASP A 48 -8.20 -16.54 8.08
C ASP A 48 -7.28 -15.53 8.77
N SER A 49 -5.96 -15.68 8.66
CA SER A 49 -5.00 -14.70 9.19
C SER A 49 -5.17 -13.32 8.57
N ILE A 50 -5.38 -13.23 7.24
CA ILE A 50 -5.63 -11.94 6.58
C ILE A 50 -6.95 -11.33 7.06
N CYS A 51 -8.02 -12.13 7.20
CA CYS A 51 -9.31 -11.65 7.68
C CYS A 51 -9.22 -11.12 9.11
N GLN A 52 -8.48 -11.81 9.98
CA GLN A 52 -8.20 -11.33 11.34
C GLN A 52 -7.42 -10.02 11.32
N ALA A 53 -6.40 -9.88 10.45
CA ALA A 53 -5.65 -8.64 10.30
C ALA A 53 -6.52 -7.48 9.78
N LEU A 54 -7.44 -7.74 8.84
CA LEU A 54 -8.37 -6.72 8.30
C LEU A 54 -9.22 -6.03 9.37
N ALA A 55 -9.52 -6.71 10.48
CA ALA A 55 -10.26 -6.13 11.60
C ALA A 55 -9.51 -4.98 12.31
N TRP A 56 -8.19 -4.90 12.13
CA TRP A 56 -7.31 -3.86 12.70
C TRP A 56 -6.93 -2.77 11.71
N VAL A 57 -7.22 -2.96 10.42
CA VAL A 57 -6.93 -1.98 9.38
C VAL A 57 -7.84 -0.75 9.54
N PRO A 58 -7.32 0.48 9.40
CA PRO A 58 -8.13 1.68 9.39
C PRO A 58 -9.29 1.62 8.39
N ALA A 59 -10.50 1.95 8.84
CA ALA A 59 -11.72 1.81 8.04
C ALA A 59 -11.65 2.47 6.64
N PRO A 60 -11.09 3.69 6.46
CA PRO A 60 -11.00 4.30 5.13
C PRO A 60 -10.22 3.46 4.11
N LEU A 61 -9.22 2.69 4.55
CA LEU A 61 -8.42 1.81 3.68
C LEU A 61 -9.22 0.57 3.25
N VAL A 62 -10.01 0.01 4.17
CA VAL A 62 -10.89 -1.14 3.87
C VAL A 62 -12.06 -0.70 3.00
N GLU A 63 -12.62 0.48 3.23
CA GLU A 63 -13.73 1.05 2.45
C GLU A 63 -13.33 1.26 0.99
N ILE A 64 -12.18 1.89 0.71
CA ILE A 64 -11.73 2.06 -0.68
C ILE A 64 -11.46 0.71 -1.35
N ALA A 65 -10.91 -0.26 -0.62
CA ALA A 65 -10.69 -1.61 -1.14
C ALA A 65 -12.01 -2.33 -1.48
N ARG A 66 -13.05 -2.19 -0.64
CA ARG A 66 -14.40 -2.71 -0.89
C ARG A 66 -15.04 -2.04 -2.10
N GLU A 67 -14.94 -0.72 -2.20
CA GLU A 67 -15.51 0.05 -3.30
C GLU A 67 -14.90 -0.30 -4.65
N LEU A 68 -13.59 -0.52 -4.68
CA LEU A 68 -12.88 -0.98 -5.88
C LEU A 68 -13.04 -2.49 -6.11
N GLY A 69 -13.64 -3.19 -5.15
CA GLY A 69 -13.85 -4.63 -5.18
C GLY A 69 -12.54 -5.41 -5.30
N LEU A 70 -11.60 -5.06 -4.41
CA LEU A 70 -10.30 -5.69 -4.26
C LEU A 70 -10.41 -7.21 -4.23
N THR A 71 -9.49 -7.84 -4.95
CA THR A 71 -9.24 -9.29 -4.89
C THR A 71 -7.90 -9.59 -4.27
N MET A 72 -7.75 -10.74 -3.60
CA MET A 72 -6.51 -11.15 -2.95
C MET A 72 -6.13 -12.59 -3.26
N THR A 73 -4.82 -12.85 -3.36
CA THR A 73 -4.21 -14.19 -3.39
C THR A 73 -3.05 -14.27 -2.40
N SER A 74 -2.54 -15.49 -2.17
CA SER A 74 -1.33 -15.72 -1.38
C SER A 74 -0.40 -16.68 -2.09
N CYS A 75 0.90 -16.56 -1.85
CA CYS A 75 1.91 -17.53 -2.29
C CYS A 75 2.91 -17.85 -1.19
N SER A 76 3.55 -19.03 -1.22
CA SER A 76 4.49 -19.47 -0.18
C SER A 76 5.81 -18.70 -0.16
N GLY A 77 6.24 -18.17 -1.31
CA GLY A 77 7.46 -17.37 -1.44
C GLY A 77 7.16 -15.87 -1.58
N LEU A 78 8.11 -15.16 -2.17
CA LEU A 78 7.91 -13.77 -2.60
C LEU A 78 6.82 -13.70 -3.68
N THR A 79 6.19 -12.54 -3.76
CA THR A 79 5.27 -12.21 -4.86
C THR A 79 5.99 -12.28 -6.21
N PRO A 80 5.26 -12.33 -7.33
CA PRO A 80 5.88 -12.28 -8.66
C PRO A 80 6.64 -10.99 -8.98
N ALA A 81 6.44 -9.92 -8.18
CA ALA A 81 7.25 -8.70 -8.25
C ALA A 81 8.56 -8.79 -7.46
N GLY A 82 8.78 -9.88 -6.70
CA GLY A 82 9.95 -10.07 -5.84
C GLY A 82 9.83 -9.42 -4.46
N ASN A 83 8.68 -8.82 -4.13
CA ASN A 83 8.41 -8.24 -2.81
C ASN A 83 7.68 -9.23 -1.90
N SER A 84 7.65 -8.95 -0.60
CA SER A 84 6.88 -9.74 0.36
C SER A 84 5.37 -9.62 0.15
N ALA A 85 4.87 -8.45 -0.22
CA ALA A 85 3.49 -8.20 -0.65
C ALA A 85 3.50 -7.25 -1.86
N THR A 86 2.44 -7.24 -2.67
CA THR A 86 2.33 -6.30 -3.80
C THR A 86 0.89 -6.06 -4.20
N THR A 87 0.54 -4.80 -4.41
CA THR A 87 -0.68 -4.33 -5.05
C THR A 87 -0.48 -4.15 -6.55
N TYR A 88 -1.39 -4.71 -7.34
CA TYR A 88 -1.48 -4.58 -8.79
C TYR A 88 -2.80 -3.90 -9.16
N ALA A 89 -2.73 -2.80 -9.90
CA ALA A 89 -3.90 -2.10 -10.41
C ALA A 89 -3.53 -1.21 -11.61
N ASP A 90 -4.51 -0.81 -12.40
CA ASP A 90 -4.34 0.31 -13.34
C ASP A 90 -4.73 1.62 -12.66
N PHE A 91 -3.77 2.22 -11.97
CA PHE A 91 -3.94 3.52 -11.29
C PHE A 91 -4.14 4.71 -12.23
N ASN A 92 -3.98 4.52 -13.55
CA ASN A 92 -4.26 5.55 -14.55
C ASN A 92 -5.71 5.51 -15.05
N SER A 93 -6.45 4.44 -14.72
CA SER A 93 -7.84 4.30 -15.13
C SER A 93 -8.74 5.31 -14.42
N ARG A 94 -9.73 5.85 -15.16
CA ARG A 94 -10.68 6.85 -14.64
C ARG A 94 -11.99 6.25 -14.13
N SER A 95 -12.21 4.95 -14.31
CA SER A 95 -13.39 4.25 -13.81
C SER A 95 -13.01 3.27 -12.69
N LYS A 96 -13.87 3.13 -11.68
CA LYS A 96 -13.67 2.17 -10.58
C LYS A 96 -13.44 0.75 -11.11
N ASP A 97 -14.27 0.33 -12.07
CA ASP A 97 -14.17 -0.98 -12.72
C ASP A 97 -12.88 -1.16 -13.52
N GLY A 98 -12.30 -0.08 -14.03
CA GLY A 98 -11.06 -0.13 -14.79
C GLY A 98 -9.79 -0.21 -13.93
N ILE A 99 -9.84 0.19 -12.66
CA ILE A 99 -8.72 0.04 -11.72
C ILE A 99 -8.53 -1.44 -11.38
N SER A 100 -9.63 -2.13 -11.01
CA SER A 100 -9.72 -3.58 -10.75
C SER A 100 -8.54 -4.15 -9.94
N PRO A 101 -8.34 -3.72 -8.67
CA PRO A 101 -7.11 -3.99 -7.94
C PRO A 101 -6.97 -5.45 -7.45
N HIS A 102 -5.74 -5.90 -7.33
CA HIS A 102 -5.36 -7.21 -6.81
C HIS A 102 -4.18 -7.10 -5.84
N ILE A 103 -4.24 -7.73 -4.67
CA ILE A 103 -3.08 -7.87 -3.77
C ILE A 103 -2.62 -9.32 -3.73
N VAL A 104 -1.31 -9.52 -3.78
CA VAL A 104 -0.68 -10.81 -3.48
C VAL A 104 0.08 -10.68 -2.16
N MET A 105 -0.22 -11.56 -1.21
CA MET A 105 0.55 -11.71 0.02
C MET A 105 1.51 -12.90 -0.12
N GLY A 106 2.81 -12.62 -0.16
CA GLY A 106 3.85 -13.65 -0.12
C GLY A 106 4.06 -14.21 1.29
N GLY A 107 4.73 -15.35 1.38
CA GLY A 107 5.00 -16.06 2.63
C GLY A 107 5.58 -15.17 3.73
N PRO A 108 6.62 -14.35 3.46
CA PRO A 108 7.17 -13.43 4.46
C PRO A 108 6.16 -12.41 5.01
N SER A 109 5.12 -12.05 4.26
CA SER A 109 4.05 -11.16 4.72
C SER A 109 2.93 -11.88 5.45
N LEU A 110 2.93 -13.21 5.48
CA LEU A 110 1.92 -13.99 6.18
C LEU A 110 2.38 -14.39 7.59
N GLU A 111 3.63 -14.05 7.93
CA GLU A 111 4.14 -14.14 9.28
C GLU A 111 3.38 -13.18 10.23
N PRO A 112 3.11 -13.58 11.49
CA PRO A 112 2.27 -12.82 12.41
C PRO A 112 2.65 -11.35 12.57
N ASP A 113 3.94 -11.04 12.63
CA ASP A 113 4.43 -9.68 12.85
C ASP A 113 4.31 -8.78 11.62
N PHE A 114 4.16 -9.38 10.44
CA PHE A 114 4.24 -8.69 9.14
C PHE A 114 2.91 -8.61 8.40
N ILE A 115 1.94 -9.46 8.74
CA ILE A 115 0.64 -9.48 8.04
C ILE A 115 -0.10 -8.16 8.12
N LEU A 116 -0.23 -7.59 9.30
CA LEU A 116 -0.93 -6.32 9.48
C LEU A 116 -0.18 -5.14 8.82
N PRO A 117 1.11 -4.87 9.09
CA PRO A 117 1.79 -3.73 8.48
C PRO A 117 1.85 -3.84 6.95
N HIS A 118 2.14 -5.01 6.37
CA HIS A 118 2.16 -5.15 4.92
C HIS A 118 0.75 -5.02 4.31
N LEU A 119 -0.29 -5.55 4.97
CA LEU A 119 -1.66 -5.34 4.50
C LEU A 119 -2.06 -3.86 4.55
N VAL A 120 -1.73 -3.14 5.62
CA VAL A 120 -1.97 -1.69 5.73
C VAL A 120 -1.21 -0.92 4.66
N HIS A 121 0.05 -1.28 4.41
CA HIS A 121 0.86 -0.70 3.34
C HIS A 121 0.17 -0.85 1.98
N GLU A 122 -0.20 -2.08 1.60
CA GLU A 122 -0.77 -2.37 0.29
C GLU A 122 -2.14 -1.70 0.09
N LEU A 123 -2.99 -1.69 1.12
CA LEU A 123 -4.26 -0.97 1.07
C LEU A 123 -4.07 0.56 1.00
N SER A 124 -2.97 1.08 1.56
CA SER A 124 -2.62 2.50 1.48
C SER A 124 -2.29 2.93 0.06
N HIS A 125 -1.75 2.05 -0.80
CA HIS A 125 -1.56 2.36 -2.22
C HIS A 125 -2.90 2.65 -2.92
N LEU A 126 -3.94 1.86 -2.63
CA LEU A 126 -5.28 2.07 -3.17
C LEU A 126 -5.86 3.40 -2.70
N TYR A 127 -5.72 3.71 -1.41
CA TYR A 127 -6.18 4.96 -0.84
C TYR A 127 -5.46 6.16 -1.46
N PHE A 128 -4.12 6.18 -1.42
CA PHE A 128 -3.30 7.27 -1.91
C PHE A 128 -3.52 7.55 -3.41
N SER A 129 -3.63 6.50 -4.21
CA SER A 129 -3.90 6.62 -5.64
C SER A 129 -5.30 7.14 -5.94
N SER A 130 -6.27 6.89 -5.06
CA SER A 130 -7.65 7.38 -5.18
C SER A 130 -7.83 8.83 -4.73
N LEU A 131 -6.85 9.41 -4.03
CA LEU A 131 -6.93 10.80 -3.58
C LEU A 131 -6.95 11.81 -4.76
N PRO A 132 -7.59 12.97 -4.60
CA PRO A 132 -7.37 14.11 -5.48
C PRO A 132 -5.89 14.52 -5.54
N SER A 133 -5.43 15.00 -6.70
CA SER A 133 -4.04 15.46 -6.90
C SER A 133 -3.60 16.49 -5.86
N ARG A 134 -4.50 17.41 -5.47
CA ARG A 134 -4.26 18.41 -4.42
C ARG A 134 -3.87 17.77 -3.09
N LEU A 135 -4.55 16.70 -2.67
CA LEU A 135 -4.25 16.05 -1.39
C LEU A 135 -2.93 15.27 -1.45
N ARG A 136 -2.63 14.62 -2.58
CA ARG A 136 -1.29 14.06 -2.79
C ARG A 136 -0.19 15.14 -2.78
N GLY A 137 -0.49 16.32 -3.29
CA GLY A 137 0.40 17.48 -3.23
C GLY A 137 0.79 17.86 -1.81
N LEU A 138 -0.14 17.84 -0.85
CA LEU A 138 0.15 18.10 0.57
C LEU A 138 1.21 17.14 1.13
N TRP A 139 1.16 15.87 0.72
CA TRP A 139 2.14 14.87 1.12
C TRP A 139 3.52 15.13 0.49
N ILE A 140 3.55 15.44 -0.81
CA ILE A 140 4.79 15.76 -1.52
C ILE A 140 5.45 17.01 -0.93
N ASP A 141 4.66 18.05 -0.61
CA ASP A 141 5.14 19.28 0.02
C ASP A 141 5.70 19.00 1.43
N LEU A 142 5.07 18.08 2.18
CA LEU A 142 5.60 17.62 3.47
C LEU A 142 6.95 16.93 3.31
N LEU A 143 7.08 16.00 2.37
CA LEU A 143 8.34 15.27 2.15
C LEU A 143 9.49 16.21 1.76
N ALA A 144 9.21 17.24 0.96
CA ALA A 144 10.19 18.25 0.61
C ALA A 144 10.66 19.04 1.84
N ARG A 145 9.75 19.38 2.78
CA ARG A 145 10.09 20.07 4.03
C ARG A 145 10.83 19.20 5.02
N GLN A 146 10.50 17.90 5.08
CA GLN A 146 11.11 16.93 5.98
C GLN A 146 12.33 16.23 5.39
N GLU A 147 12.82 16.61 4.20
CA GLU A 147 14.00 15.96 3.61
C GLU A 147 15.24 16.10 4.51
N ARG A 148 15.35 17.24 5.19
CA ARG A 148 16.43 17.61 6.11
C ARG A 148 15.86 18.16 7.42
N ASP A 149 16.59 18.00 8.50
CA ASP A 149 16.26 18.59 9.80
C ASP A 149 16.65 20.08 9.88
N GLU A 150 16.41 20.70 11.04
CA GLU A 150 16.74 22.11 11.30
C GLU A 150 18.24 22.42 11.18
N GLN A 151 19.11 21.42 11.32
CA GLN A 151 20.55 21.53 11.17
C GLN A 151 21.02 21.23 9.73
N GLY A 152 20.08 20.93 8.82
CA GLY A 152 20.37 20.61 7.42
C GLY A 152 20.83 19.18 7.17
N ILE A 153 20.75 18.29 8.17
CA ILE A 153 21.12 16.88 8.06
C ILE A 153 19.96 16.12 7.41
N GLU A 154 20.26 15.21 6.49
CA GLU A 154 19.23 14.39 5.85
C GLU A 154 18.52 13.52 6.88
N THR A 155 17.18 13.56 6.87
CA THR A 155 16.37 12.71 7.74
C THR A 155 16.33 11.26 7.27
N ALA A 156 16.17 10.33 8.19
CA ALA A 156 15.94 8.92 7.86
C ALA A 156 14.44 8.63 7.86
N GLU A 157 13.98 7.96 6.80
CA GLU A 157 12.58 7.56 6.64
C GLU A 157 12.09 6.57 7.70
N VAL A 158 10.77 6.40 7.74
CA VAL A 158 10.06 5.50 8.67
C VAL A 158 10.54 4.05 8.61
N THR A 159 10.96 3.57 7.45
CA THR A 159 11.50 2.23 7.24
C THR A 159 12.64 2.24 6.22
N LYS A 160 13.47 1.18 6.23
CA LYS A 160 14.48 0.96 5.18
C LYS A 160 13.87 0.85 3.79
N TYR A 161 12.63 0.36 3.68
CA TYR A 161 11.94 0.27 2.41
C TYR A 161 11.65 1.68 1.86
N ALA A 162 10.96 2.54 2.62
CA ALA A 162 10.74 3.94 2.23
C ALA A 162 12.06 4.69 1.98
N GLN A 163 13.09 4.45 2.81
CA GLN A 163 14.41 5.05 2.64
C GLN A 163 15.04 4.71 1.28
N SER A 164 14.86 3.47 0.77
CA SER A 164 15.41 3.08 -0.53
C SER A 164 14.82 3.89 -1.70
N PHE A 165 13.53 4.25 -1.61
CA PHE A 165 12.88 5.12 -2.59
C PHE A 165 13.30 6.58 -2.43
N LYS A 166 13.48 7.06 -1.19
CA LYS A 166 14.08 8.39 -0.94
C LYS A 166 15.45 8.49 -1.61
N SER A 167 16.33 7.52 -1.36
CA SER A 167 17.68 7.49 -1.92
C SER A 167 17.67 7.43 -3.45
N SER A 168 16.75 6.67 -4.05
CA SER A 168 16.59 6.59 -5.51
C SER A 168 16.11 7.92 -6.09
N PHE A 169 15.13 8.59 -5.47
CA PHE A 169 14.68 9.91 -5.86
C PHE A 169 15.81 10.96 -5.77
N LEU A 170 16.55 10.98 -4.67
CA LEU A 170 17.68 11.90 -4.49
C LEU A 170 18.79 11.67 -5.52
N ALA A 171 19.08 10.41 -5.87
CA ALA A 171 20.04 10.07 -6.91
C ALA A 171 19.58 10.57 -8.30
N CYS A 172 18.30 10.39 -8.64
CA CYS A 172 17.74 10.92 -9.89
C CYS A 172 17.76 12.45 -9.95
N ARG A 173 17.48 13.13 -8.82
CA ARG A 173 17.49 14.60 -8.74
C ARG A 173 18.88 15.21 -8.98
N LEU A 174 19.94 14.49 -8.60
CA LEU A 174 21.32 14.94 -8.76
C LEU A 174 21.90 14.63 -10.15
N ALA A 175 21.18 13.88 -11.00
CA ALA A 175 21.65 13.54 -12.34
C ALA A 175 21.40 14.70 -13.33
N GLU A 176 22.38 15.00 -14.18
CA GLU A 176 22.40 16.22 -15.01
C GLU A 176 21.72 16.07 -16.39
N SER A 177 21.24 14.89 -16.79
CA SER A 177 20.79 14.66 -18.17
C SER A 177 19.29 14.89 -18.41
N ALA A 178 18.92 15.30 -19.63
CA ALA A 178 17.53 15.60 -20.00
C ALA A 178 16.58 14.37 -19.91
N SER A 179 17.09 13.15 -20.11
CA SER A 179 16.32 11.91 -19.90
C SER A 179 16.01 11.63 -18.42
N ASP A 180 16.78 12.25 -17.51
CA ASP A 180 16.66 12.01 -16.06
C ASP A 180 15.54 12.85 -15.43
N TYR A 181 15.11 13.95 -16.07
CA TYR A 181 13.98 14.76 -15.58
C TYR A 181 12.67 13.97 -15.58
N CYS A 182 12.39 13.19 -16.64
CA CYS A 182 11.23 12.28 -16.67
C CYS A 182 11.34 11.15 -15.62
N CYS A 183 12.58 10.76 -15.27
CA CYS A 183 12.86 9.80 -14.21
C CYS A 183 12.67 10.43 -12.81
N GLY A 184 12.96 11.72 -12.64
CA GLY A 184 12.75 12.50 -11.42
C GLY A 184 11.29 12.56 -10.99
N ASP A 185 10.37 12.87 -11.92
CA ASP A 185 8.93 12.91 -11.62
C ASP A 185 8.37 11.53 -11.25
N ALA A 186 8.81 10.47 -11.96
CA ALA A 186 8.38 9.11 -11.68
C ALA A 186 8.93 8.62 -10.32
N SER A 187 10.22 8.85 -10.06
CA SER A 187 10.85 8.49 -8.78
C SER A 187 10.28 9.27 -7.60
N LEU A 188 9.93 10.55 -7.76
CA LEU A 188 9.25 11.33 -6.73
C LEU A 188 7.87 10.76 -6.42
N LYS A 189 7.10 10.36 -7.44
CA LYS A 189 5.78 9.74 -7.25
C LYS A 189 5.89 8.41 -6.53
N SER A 190 6.88 7.57 -6.89
CA SER A 190 7.15 6.32 -6.17
C SER A 190 7.55 6.61 -4.73
N TYR A 191 8.53 7.48 -4.48
CA TYR A 191 8.93 7.85 -3.13
C TYR A 191 7.76 8.39 -2.30
N ALA A 192 6.93 9.26 -2.88
CA ALA A 192 5.76 9.79 -2.21
C ALA A 192 4.75 8.70 -1.83
N ALA A 193 4.47 7.78 -2.75
CA ALA A 193 3.56 6.66 -2.49
C ALA A 193 4.11 5.73 -1.40
N GLU A 194 5.37 5.31 -1.50
CA GLU A 194 5.99 4.37 -0.57
C GLU A 194 6.18 4.98 0.81
N SER A 195 6.64 6.23 0.89
CA SER A 195 6.75 6.94 2.17
C SER A 195 5.38 7.12 2.83
N PHE A 196 4.32 7.39 2.04
CA PHE A 196 2.95 7.43 2.57
C PHE A 196 2.54 6.07 3.14
N CYS A 197 2.67 5.00 2.36
CA CYS A 197 2.19 3.66 2.74
C CYS A 197 2.94 3.13 3.96
N GLU A 198 4.27 3.26 3.97
CA GLU A 198 5.12 2.89 5.11
C GLU A 198 4.80 3.72 6.35
N THR A 199 4.54 5.03 6.21
CA THR A 199 4.16 5.87 7.35
C THR A 199 2.84 5.41 7.96
N VAL A 200 1.83 5.13 7.14
CA VAL A 200 0.54 4.63 7.63
C VAL A 200 0.72 3.28 8.31
N ALA A 201 1.50 2.38 7.73
CA ALA A 201 1.85 1.09 8.34
C ALA A 201 2.52 1.26 9.71
N CYS A 202 3.55 2.10 9.84
CA CYS A 202 4.22 2.35 11.12
C CYS A 202 3.33 3.05 12.16
N LEU A 203 2.42 3.94 11.74
CA LEU A 203 1.49 4.60 12.67
C LEU A 203 0.40 3.66 13.18
N VAL A 204 0.03 2.63 12.42
CA VAL A 204 -0.87 1.55 12.84
C VAL A 204 -0.13 0.47 13.64
N CYS A 205 1.09 0.13 13.22
CA CYS A 205 1.96 -0.91 13.76
C CYS A 205 3.30 -0.32 14.21
N PRO A 206 3.41 0.28 15.41
CA PRO A 206 4.64 0.96 15.82
C PRO A 206 5.89 0.08 15.90
N TRP A 207 5.74 -1.24 16.06
CA TRP A 207 6.85 -2.19 16.04
C TRP A 207 7.50 -2.36 14.65
N TYR A 208 6.82 -1.89 13.59
CA TYR A 208 7.32 -1.90 12.22
C TYR A 208 8.25 -0.71 11.91
N LEU A 209 8.31 0.28 12.80
CA LEU A 209 9.14 1.48 12.64
C LEU A 209 10.63 1.14 12.73
N ASP A 210 11.43 1.66 11.80
CA ASP A 210 12.88 1.51 11.84
C ASP A 210 13.49 2.38 12.96
N ASN A 211 14.48 1.82 13.65
CA ASN A 211 15.12 2.46 14.79
C ASN A 211 15.95 3.70 14.41
N LEU A 212 16.26 3.89 13.13
CA LEU A 212 16.98 5.06 12.62
C LEU A 212 16.04 6.19 12.19
N CYS A 213 14.72 5.98 12.15
CA CYS A 213 13.75 6.98 11.73
C CYS A 213 13.96 8.31 12.47
N SER A 214 14.08 9.42 11.72
CA SER A 214 14.23 10.77 12.26
C SER A 214 13.25 11.80 11.67
N VAL A 215 12.34 11.35 10.83
CA VAL A 215 11.23 12.18 10.31
C VAL A 215 10.20 12.48 11.42
N ASP A 216 9.58 13.65 11.38
CA ASP A 216 8.53 14.03 12.34
C ASP A 216 7.21 13.30 12.04
N LEU A 217 6.99 12.20 12.77
CA LEU A 217 5.78 11.37 12.68
C LEU A 217 4.52 12.07 13.18
N ALA A 218 4.65 13.05 14.09
CA ALA A 218 3.51 13.81 14.57
C ALA A 218 2.98 14.73 13.47
N GLU A 219 3.89 15.43 12.75
CA GLU A 219 3.51 16.22 11.58
C GLU A 219 2.95 15.34 10.46
N ARG A 220 3.56 14.18 10.18
CA ARG A 220 3.00 13.21 9.22
C ARG A 220 1.58 12.80 9.58
N ARG A 221 1.30 12.46 10.85
CA ARG A 221 -0.05 12.14 11.31
C ARG A 221 -1.03 13.31 11.11
N LEU A 222 -0.61 14.55 11.34
CA LEU A 222 -1.44 15.73 11.10
C LEU A 222 -1.78 15.90 9.61
N VAL A 223 -0.82 15.70 8.71
CA VAL A 223 -1.06 15.77 7.26
C VAL A 223 -1.95 14.62 6.78
N LEU A 224 -1.76 13.39 7.28
CA LEU A 224 -2.66 12.28 6.97
C LEU A 224 -4.12 12.60 7.34
N ALA A 225 -4.36 13.22 8.49
CA ALA A 225 -5.69 13.67 8.88
C ALA A 225 -6.26 14.73 7.92
N GLN A 226 -5.44 15.68 7.43
CA GLN A 226 -5.87 16.63 6.39
C GLN A 226 -6.19 15.96 5.05
N MET A 227 -5.55 14.82 4.77
CA MET A 227 -5.80 13.98 3.61
C MET A 227 -7.00 13.02 3.80
N GLY A 228 -7.75 13.16 4.91
CA GLY A 228 -8.95 12.38 5.22
C GLY A 228 -8.67 11.05 5.93
N LEU A 229 -7.42 10.74 6.26
CA LEU A 229 -7.05 9.50 6.94
C LEU A 229 -6.79 9.75 8.43
N HIS A 230 -7.85 9.67 9.22
CA HIS A 230 -7.78 9.77 10.68
C HIS A 230 -7.40 8.42 11.29
N LEU A 231 -6.15 8.29 11.71
CA LEU A 231 -5.69 7.09 12.42
C LEU A 231 -6.01 7.22 13.90
N ALA A 232 -6.70 6.22 14.47
CA ALA A 232 -6.94 6.15 15.90
C ALA A 232 -5.60 6.15 16.65
N PRO A 233 -5.54 6.70 17.88
CA PRO A 233 -4.37 6.52 18.73
C PRO A 233 -4.10 5.02 18.91
N VAL A 234 -2.82 4.65 18.93
CA VAL A 234 -2.35 3.26 19.00
C VAL A 234 -3.11 2.55 20.12
N ARG A 235 -3.86 1.49 19.78
CA ARG A 235 -4.55 0.69 20.79
C ARG A 235 -3.47 -0.02 21.61
N ALA A 236 -3.43 0.25 22.91
CA ALA A 236 -2.45 -0.30 23.85
C ALA A 236 -2.47 -1.85 23.97
N SER A 237 -3.34 -2.54 23.24
CA SER A 237 -3.57 -3.98 23.33
C SER A 237 -2.80 -4.83 22.31
N LEU A 238 -1.91 -4.25 21.49
CA LEU A 238 -1.11 -4.99 20.49
C LEU A 238 0.25 -5.47 21.04
N VAL A 239 0.49 -5.36 22.35
CA VAL A 239 1.75 -5.78 23.01
C VAL A 239 1.47 -6.74 24.19
N ALA A 240 0.42 -7.56 24.10
CA ALA A 240 0.11 -8.57 25.13
C ALA A 240 0.32 -9.98 24.58
#